data_AF-A0A929WAP5-F1
#
_entry.id   AF-A0A929WAP5-F1
#
_cell.length_a   1.000
_cell.length_b   1.000
_cell.length_c   1.000
_cell.angle_alpha   90.00
_cell.angle_beta   90.00
_cell.angle_gamma   90.00
#
_symmetry.space_group_name_H-M   'P 1'
#
loop_
_entity.id
_entity.type
_entity.pdbx_description
1 polymer ?
#
loop_
_entity_poly.entity_id
_entity_poly.type
_entity_poly.pdbx_seq_one_letter_code
_entity_poly.pdbx_strand_id
1 'polypeptide(L)'
;MIHYLRYCCAMLFALFSFLLATPLSAQAQTREAYVAQSADKTMLTFYFDALRATRTGTTWAIEETKSGMWDETFPRWAGTSQEVDTTTTRVVFDASFQDFRPTTTAKWFYDCNALKQIEGMEFLNTSEVKDMGYMFYKCWALTSLDLKNFNTQNVTNMSSMFDGCSRLKSLDLNNFNTQNVTNMSSMFSFCEALTSLDLKCFNTQNVTDMSSMFYCCEALTSLDLKNFNTQNVTKMNYMFYKCWALTSLDLKNFNTQNVTDMNSMFAYCL
;
A
#
# COMPACT_ATOMS: atom_id res chain seq x y z
N MET A 1 76.93 15.91 45.84
CA MET A 1 76.85 16.49 44.47
C MET A 1 76.74 15.32 43.52
N ILE A 2 75.51 14.83 43.39
CA ILE A 2 75.18 13.44 43.04
C ILE A 2 74.88 13.35 41.55
N HIS A 3 75.76 12.65 40.84
CA HIS A 3 75.46 11.65 39.81
C HIS A 3 74.35 11.88 38.77
N TYR A 4 74.81 12.01 37.51
CA TYR A 4 74.21 11.48 36.28
C TYR A 4 72.85 12.09 35.87
N LEU A 5 72.80 13.13 35.02
CA LEU A 5 73.10 13.09 33.58
C LEU A 5 72.84 11.72 32.91
N ARG A 6 71.66 11.13 33.14
CA ARG A 6 71.20 9.93 32.41
C ARG A 6 69.68 9.73 32.44
N TYR A 7 68.90 10.77 32.16
CA TYR A 7 67.45 10.64 31.93
C TYR A 7 66.95 11.51 30.75
N CYS A 8 67.76 11.63 29.70
CA CYS A 8 67.39 12.28 28.44
C CYS A 8 66.98 11.31 27.31
N CYS A 9 66.71 10.03 27.59
CA CYS A 9 66.27 9.06 26.57
C CYS A 9 65.57 7.86 27.22
N ALA A 10 64.36 8.02 27.77
CA ALA A 10 63.42 6.90 27.98
C ALA A 10 62.11 7.37 28.64
N MET A 11 61.29 8.16 27.96
CA MET A 11 59.83 8.11 28.07
C MET A 11 59.22 8.65 26.78
N LEU A 12 59.60 8.03 25.67
CA LEU A 12 59.04 8.23 24.33
C LEU A 12 58.02 7.12 23.98
N PHE A 13 57.51 6.40 24.99
CA PHE A 13 56.49 5.37 24.86
C PHE A 13 55.42 5.51 25.96
N ALA A 14 54.73 6.66 25.97
CA ALA A 14 53.43 6.81 26.63
C ALA A 14 52.56 7.83 25.88
N LEU A 15 52.80 7.98 24.58
CA LEU A 15 51.91 8.62 23.61
C LEU A 15 51.36 7.47 22.76
N PHE A 16 50.03 7.42 22.61
CA PHE A 16 49.23 6.40 21.90
C PHE A 16 48.75 5.18 22.71
N SER A 17 47.89 5.40 23.68
CA SER A 17 46.82 4.43 23.98
C SER A 17 45.53 5.02 24.58
N PHE A 18 45.40 6.36 24.62
CA PHE A 18 44.18 7.05 25.06
C PHE A 18 43.52 7.92 23.98
N LEU A 19 43.82 7.66 22.70
CA LEU A 19 43.16 8.27 21.55
C LEU A 19 42.75 7.16 20.58
N LEU A 20 41.72 6.38 20.92
CA LEU A 20 40.91 5.57 19.99
C LEU A 20 39.67 4.94 20.64
N ALA A 21 39.21 5.45 21.78
CA ALA A 21 37.80 5.35 22.13
C ALA A 21 37.13 6.63 21.61
N THR A 22 36.87 6.69 20.30
CA THR A 22 35.77 7.54 19.84
C THR A 22 34.56 7.10 20.65
N PRO A 23 33.83 8.02 21.31
CA PRO A 23 32.61 7.61 21.97
C PRO A 23 31.74 6.94 20.91
N LEU A 24 31.09 5.85 21.26
CA LEU A 24 30.05 5.19 20.46
C LEU A 24 28.80 6.10 20.30
N SER A 25 29.00 7.42 20.31
CA SER A 25 28.05 8.46 20.00
C SER A 25 28.48 9.05 18.65
N ALA A 26 27.63 8.93 17.65
CA ALA A 26 27.75 9.52 16.31
C ALA A 26 28.48 8.72 15.21
N GLN A 27 28.40 7.37 15.22
CA GLN A 27 28.06 6.74 13.94
C GLN A 27 26.58 7.03 13.73
N ALA A 28 26.27 8.05 12.93
CA ALA A 28 24.92 8.30 12.48
C ALA A 28 24.50 7.08 11.67
N GLN A 29 23.93 6.08 12.35
CA GLN A 29 23.47 4.87 11.74
C GLN A 29 22.31 5.29 10.83
N THR A 30 22.52 5.17 9.52
CA THR A 30 21.60 5.67 8.51
C THR A 30 20.26 4.98 8.68
N ARG A 31 19.20 5.76 8.94
CA ARG A 31 17.83 5.22 8.96
C ARG A 31 17.56 4.59 7.60
N GLU A 32 16.99 3.39 7.62
CA GLU A 32 16.50 2.72 6.43
C GLU A 32 15.04 2.35 6.63
N ALA A 33 14.26 2.33 5.55
CA ALA A 33 12.89 1.86 5.59
C ALA A 33 12.88 0.37 5.27
N TYR A 34 12.23 -0.42 6.10
CA TYR A 34 12.24 -1.87 5.99
C TYR A 34 10.99 -2.50 6.59
N VAL A 35 10.73 -3.73 6.18
CA VAL A 35 9.66 -4.57 6.73
C VAL A 35 10.31 -5.72 7.49
N ALA A 36 9.84 -5.99 8.71
CA ALA A 36 10.23 -7.14 9.51
C ALA A 36 9.07 -8.11 9.66
N GLN A 37 9.31 -9.40 9.42
CA GLN A 37 8.36 -10.48 9.67
C GLN A 37 8.70 -11.18 10.99
N SER A 38 7.69 -11.40 11.82
CA SER A 38 7.81 -12.17 13.06
C SER A 38 8.24 -13.61 12.78
N ALA A 39 8.88 -14.26 13.75
CA ALA A 39 9.39 -15.63 13.59
C ALA A 39 8.29 -16.67 13.28
N ASP A 40 7.07 -16.43 13.75
CA ASP A 40 5.88 -17.24 13.46
C ASP A 40 5.17 -16.87 12.14
N LYS A 41 5.69 -15.86 11.41
CA LYS A 41 5.19 -15.34 10.14
C LYS A 41 3.81 -14.68 10.19
N THR A 42 3.26 -14.45 11.38
CA THR A 42 1.89 -13.93 11.52
C THR A 42 1.80 -12.41 11.49
N MET A 43 2.94 -11.71 11.62
CA MET A 43 3.00 -10.26 11.72
C MET A 43 4.08 -9.66 10.81
N LEU A 44 3.71 -8.61 10.09
CA LEU A 44 4.65 -7.71 9.42
C LEU A 44 4.70 -6.37 10.17
N THR A 45 5.89 -5.81 10.35
CA THR A 45 6.07 -4.48 10.92
C THR A 45 6.94 -3.61 10.03
N PHE A 46 6.44 -2.42 9.69
CA PHE A 46 7.11 -1.42 8.89
C PHE A 46 7.85 -0.44 9.81
N TYR A 47 9.15 -0.27 9.58
CA TYR A 47 10.03 0.58 10.37
C TYR A 47 10.78 1.55 9.47
N PHE A 48 11.12 2.72 10.03
CA PHE A 48 12.07 3.65 9.42
C PHE A 48 13.05 4.14 10.48
N ASP A 49 14.00 3.27 10.82
CA ASP A 49 14.98 3.45 11.88
C ASP A 49 16.33 2.82 11.47
N ALA A 50 17.31 2.84 12.38
CA ALA A 50 18.64 2.27 12.14
C ALA A 50 18.83 0.88 12.78
N LEU A 51 17.73 0.23 13.19
CA LEU A 51 17.75 -0.97 14.01
C LEU A 51 17.57 -2.27 13.21
N ARG A 52 17.38 -2.22 11.88
CA ARG A 52 17.12 -3.39 11.03
C ARG A 52 18.07 -4.56 11.31
N ALA A 53 19.37 -4.29 11.37
CA ALA A 53 20.41 -5.30 11.61
C ALA A 53 20.32 -6.00 12.98
N THR A 54 19.58 -5.41 13.92
CA THR A 54 19.37 -5.95 15.28
C THR A 54 17.99 -6.60 15.46
N ARG A 55 17.09 -6.46 14.49
CA ARG A 55 15.75 -7.05 14.56
C ARG A 55 15.84 -8.57 14.39
N THR A 56 15.08 -9.30 15.19
CA THR A 56 14.90 -10.75 15.05
C THR A 56 13.90 -11.07 13.95
N GLY A 57 14.03 -12.23 13.31
CA GLY A 57 13.16 -12.66 12.23
C GLY A 57 13.73 -12.34 10.85
N THR A 58 12.87 -12.32 9.83
CA THR A 58 13.28 -11.97 8.47
C THR A 58 12.99 -10.49 8.22
N THR A 59 13.94 -9.77 7.61
CA THR A 59 13.75 -8.37 7.25
C THR A 59 14.10 -8.10 5.79
N TRP A 60 13.39 -7.17 5.17
CA TRP A 60 13.60 -6.76 3.79
C TRP A 60 13.63 -5.25 3.70
N ALA A 61 14.48 -4.70 2.82
CA ALA A 61 14.42 -3.27 2.55
C ALA A 61 13.05 -2.95 1.94
N ILE A 62 12.53 -1.75 2.15
CA ILE A 62 11.21 -1.38 1.60
C ILE A 62 11.18 -1.45 0.06
N GLU A 63 12.32 -1.27 -0.59
CA GLU A 63 12.47 -1.36 -2.06
C GLU A 63 12.89 -2.76 -2.55
N GLU A 64 13.05 -3.72 -1.63
CA GLU A 64 13.45 -5.08 -2.00
C GLU A 64 12.29 -5.81 -2.67
N THR A 65 12.56 -6.44 -3.82
CA THR A 65 11.53 -7.08 -4.63
C THR A 65 11.82 -8.55 -4.93
N LYS A 66 10.78 -9.27 -5.34
CA LYS A 66 10.85 -10.59 -5.97
C LYS A 66 10.15 -10.58 -7.32
N SER A 67 10.63 -11.41 -8.24
CA SER A 67 9.98 -11.66 -9.53
C SER A 67 8.78 -12.58 -9.35
N GLY A 68 7.67 -12.26 -10.01
CA GLY A 68 6.56 -13.18 -10.25
C GLY A 68 6.50 -13.60 -11.72
N MET A 69 5.36 -14.14 -12.14
CA MET A 69 5.14 -14.46 -13.55
C MET A 69 5.09 -13.19 -14.41
N TRP A 70 5.40 -13.36 -15.71
CA TRP A 70 5.31 -12.30 -16.72
C TRP A 70 6.19 -11.08 -16.44
N ASP A 71 7.35 -11.31 -15.82
CA ASP A 71 8.32 -10.27 -15.45
C ASP A 71 7.77 -9.19 -14.51
N GLU A 72 6.65 -9.48 -13.83
CA GLU A 72 6.14 -8.60 -12.78
C GLU A 72 7.03 -8.64 -11.54
N THR A 73 7.18 -7.48 -10.89
CA THR A 73 7.86 -7.37 -9.61
C THR A 73 6.87 -7.15 -8.47
N PHE A 74 7.20 -7.72 -7.31
CA PHE A 74 6.42 -7.66 -6.08
C PHE A 74 7.33 -7.26 -4.92
N PRO A 75 6.84 -6.50 -3.93
CA PRO A 75 7.56 -6.32 -2.68
C PRO A 75 7.93 -7.67 -2.08
N ARG A 76 9.15 -7.80 -1.55
CA ARG A 76 9.70 -9.10 -1.13
C ARG A 76 8.85 -9.81 -0.07
N TRP A 77 8.17 -9.04 0.77
CA TRP A 77 7.29 -9.51 1.84
C TRP A 77 5.87 -9.84 1.38
N ALA A 78 5.43 -9.38 0.21
CA ALA A 78 4.07 -9.57 -0.25
C ALA A 78 3.85 -11.00 -0.78
N GLY A 79 2.59 -11.44 -0.79
CA GLY A 79 2.18 -12.65 -1.51
C GLY A 79 2.27 -12.47 -3.02
N THR A 80 2.06 -13.57 -3.76
CA THR A 80 1.88 -13.55 -5.21
C THR A 80 0.85 -14.61 -5.62
N SER A 81 0.48 -14.63 -6.89
CA SER A 81 -0.39 -15.69 -7.43
C SER A 81 0.25 -17.09 -7.41
N GLN A 82 1.58 -17.20 -7.26
CA GLN A 82 2.30 -18.47 -7.08
C GLN A 82 2.53 -18.79 -5.60
N GLU A 83 2.72 -17.76 -4.77
CA GLU A 83 3.07 -17.86 -3.36
C GLU A 83 2.15 -16.94 -2.55
N VAL A 84 0.90 -17.37 -2.40
CA VAL A 84 -0.12 -16.64 -1.65
C VAL A 84 0.27 -16.55 -0.17
N ASP A 85 0.17 -15.36 0.42
CA ASP A 85 0.40 -15.19 1.86
C ASP A 85 -0.87 -15.55 2.65
N THR A 86 -0.86 -16.76 3.20
CA THR A 86 -1.93 -17.31 4.02
C THR A 86 -1.63 -17.24 5.52
N THR A 87 -0.56 -16.58 5.92
CA THR A 87 -0.04 -16.59 7.30
C THR A 87 -0.04 -15.23 7.97
N THR A 88 0.23 -14.14 7.25
CA THR A 88 0.24 -12.80 7.84
C THR A 88 -1.18 -12.40 8.22
N THR A 89 -1.44 -12.27 9.52
CA THR A 89 -2.76 -11.88 10.04
C THR A 89 -2.80 -10.43 10.53
N ARG A 90 -1.63 -9.85 10.82
CA ARG A 90 -1.49 -8.50 11.38
C ARG A 90 -0.37 -7.73 10.69
N VAL A 91 -0.62 -6.47 10.37
CA VAL A 91 0.39 -5.52 9.92
C VAL A 91 0.45 -4.38 10.93
N VAL A 92 1.66 -3.90 11.20
CA VAL A 92 1.89 -2.74 12.07
C VAL A 92 2.80 -1.74 11.34
N PHE A 93 2.38 -0.49 11.24
CA PHE A 93 3.26 0.62 10.95
C PHE A 93 3.77 1.18 12.27
N ASP A 94 5.06 1.02 12.53
CA ASP A 94 5.68 1.57 13.73
C ASP A 94 5.73 3.10 13.66
N ALA A 95 5.71 3.79 14.80
CA ALA A 95 5.79 5.25 14.85
C ALA A 95 7.03 5.81 14.15
N SER A 96 8.13 5.05 14.10
CA SER A 96 9.32 5.43 13.33
C SER A 96 9.05 5.64 11.84
N PHE A 97 8.03 4.98 11.28
CA PHE A 97 7.68 5.04 9.85
C PHE A 97 7.08 6.39 9.43
N GLN A 98 6.66 7.23 10.38
CA GLN A 98 5.95 8.50 10.10
C GLN A 98 6.72 9.49 9.21
N ASP A 99 8.05 9.38 9.16
CA ASP A 99 8.93 10.26 8.37
C ASP A 99 9.29 9.66 7.00
N PHE A 100 9.01 8.38 6.78
CA PHE A 100 9.23 7.77 5.48
C PHE A 100 8.16 8.25 4.50
N ARG A 101 8.56 8.49 3.25
CA ARG A 101 7.69 8.98 2.17
C ARG A 101 7.80 8.01 1.00
N PRO A 102 7.04 6.90 0.99
CA PRO A 102 7.02 6.01 -0.17
C PRO A 102 6.54 6.76 -1.41
N THR A 103 7.17 6.49 -2.55
CA THR A 103 6.69 6.99 -3.85
C THR A 103 5.67 6.02 -4.50
N THR A 104 5.59 4.80 -3.98
CA THR A 104 4.61 3.77 -4.36
C THR A 104 4.24 2.94 -3.14
N THR A 105 2.96 2.56 -3.03
CA THR A 105 2.49 1.51 -2.13
C THR A 105 1.89 0.34 -2.90
N ALA A 106 2.15 0.31 -4.22
CA ALA A 106 1.62 -0.72 -5.10
C ALA A 106 2.02 -2.11 -4.60
N LYS A 107 1.05 -3.02 -4.57
CA LYS A 107 1.22 -4.42 -4.18
C LYS A 107 1.77 -4.68 -2.76
N TRP A 108 1.79 -3.69 -1.86
CA TRP A 108 2.34 -3.86 -0.50
C TRP A 108 1.67 -4.98 0.31
N PHE A 109 0.39 -5.26 0.07
CA PHE A 109 -0.35 -6.37 0.69
C PHE A 109 -1.00 -7.28 -0.36
N TYR A 110 -0.32 -7.47 -1.49
CA TYR A 110 -0.79 -8.32 -2.58
C TYR A 110 -0.92 -9.79 -2.12
N ASP A 111 -2.09 -10.40 -2.36
CA ASP A 111 -2.40 -11.79 -1.97
C ASP A 111 -2.14 -12.10 -0.47
N CYS A 112 -2.28 -11.11 0.41
CA CYS A 112 -2.26 -11.28 1.87
C CYS A 112 -3.62 -11.79 2.38
N ASN A 113 -4.00 -12.99 1.98
CA ASN A 113 -5.32 -13.57 2.19
C ASN A 113 -5.75 -13.67 3.66
N ALA A 114 -4.79 -13.86 4.57
CA ALA A 114 -5.06 -14.02 6.00
C ALA A 114 -5.08 -12.71 6.80
N LEU A 115 -4.79 -11.57 6.15
CA LEU A 115 -4.66 -10.27 6.82
C LEU A 115 -6.01 -9.82 7.39
N LYS A 116 -6.06 -9.63 8.71
CA LYS A 116 -7.27 -9.24 9.44
C LYS A 116 -7.21 -7.83 9.99
N GLN A 117 -6.02 -7.36 10.33
CA GLN A 117 -5.83 -6.13 11.06
C GLN A 117 -4.57 -5.38 10.59
N ILE A 118 -4.70 -4.07 10.45
CA ILE A 118 -3.60 -3.16 10.20
C ILE A 118 -3.63 -2.07 11.26
N GLU A 119 -2.50 -1.86 11.93
CA GLU A 119 -2.35 -0.88 13.00
C GLU A 119 -1.32 0.19 12.64
N GLY A 120 -1.46 1.37 13.21
CA GLY A 120 -0.53 2.48 12.99
C GLY A 120 -0.64 3.13 11.61
N MET A 121 -1.78 3.01 10.92
CA MET A 121 -1.94 3.57 9.57
C MET A 121 -1.71 5.09 9.51
N GLU A 122 -1.87 5.80 10.62
CA GLU A 122 -1.46 7.20 10.79
C GLU A 122 0.03 7.48 10.57
N PHE A 123 0.88 6.46 10.71
CA PHE A 123 2.32 6.54 10.46
C PHE A 123 2.70 6.19 9.02
N LEU A 124 1.74 5.76 8.18
CA LEU A 124 1.94 5.63 6.74
C LEU A 124 1.69 6.97 6.05
N ASN A 125 2.75 7.72 5.75
CA ASN A 125 2.60 8.97 5.03
C ASN A 125 2.53 8.75 3.51
N THR A 126 1.35 8.89 2.92
CA THR A 126 1.15 8.67 1.48
C THR A 126 1.30 9.94 0.62
N SER A 127 1.81 11.06 1.16
CA SER A 127 1.78 12.36 0.45
C SER A 127 2.56 12.38 -0.86
N GLU A 128 3.53 11.48 -1.03
CA GLU A 128 4.37 11.37 -2.24
C GLU A 128 4.05 10.15 -3.11
N VAL A 129 3.05 9.35 -2.71
CA VAL A 129 2.66 8.14 -3.43
C VAL A 129 2.02 8.50 -4.77
N LYS A 130 2.52 7.88 -5.84
CA LYS A 130 1.99 8.01 -7.21
C LYS A 130 1.19 6.77 -7.65
N ASP A 131 1.54 5.61 -7.12
CA ASP A 131 0.91 4.34 -7.47
C ASP A 131 0.43 3.60 -6.21
N MET A 132 -0.87 3.36 -6.13
CA MET A 132 -1.54 2.57 -5.08
C MET A 132 -2.17 1.30 -5.67
N GLY A 133 -1.83 0.95 -6.92
CA GLY A 133 -2.38 -0.21 -7.61
C GLY A 133 -2.15 -1.49 -6.82
N TYR A 134 -3.19 -2.30 -6.68
CA TYR A 134 -3.14 -3.59 -6.00
C TYR A 134 -2.69 -3.53 -4.53
N MET A 135 -2.73 -2.37 -3.86
CA MET A 135 -2.20 -2.23 -2.50
C MET A 135 -2.78 -3.23 -1.51
N PHE A 136 -4.09 -3.50 -1.57
CA PHE A 136 -4.80 -4.49 -0.73
C PHE A 136 -5.41 -5.62 -1.57
N TYR A 137 -4.80 -5.93 -2.72
CA TYR A 137 -5.29 -6.96 -3.62
C TYR A 137 -5.42 -8.32 -2.91
N LYS A 138 -6.62 -8.90 -2.96
CA LYS A 138 -7.00 -10.18 -2.36
C LYS A 138 -6.71 -10.30 -0.86
N CYS A 139 -6.86 -9.21 -0.11
CA CYS A 139 -6.94 -9.27 1.34
C CYS A 139 -8.30 -9.86 1.82
N TRP A 140 -8.60 -11.12 1.47
CA TRP A 140 -9.92 -11.75 1.68
C TRP A 140 -10.40 -11.77 3.14
N ALA A 141 -9.48 -11.81 4.11
CA ALA A 141 -9.81 -11.84 5.53
C ALA A 141 -10.05 -10.45 6.15
N LEU A 142 -9.77 -9.35 5.43
CA LEU A 142 -9.84 -8.00 5.97
C LEU A 142 -11.29 -7.56 6.17
N THR A 143 -11.63 -7.11 7.38
CA THR A 143 -13.01 -6.73 7.75
C THR A 143 -13.22 -5.24 7.99
N SER A 144 -12.12 -4.51 8.21
CA SER A 144 -12.11 -3.06 8.39
C SER A 144 -10.77 -2.50 7.94
N LEU A 145 -10.76 -1.25 7.48
CA LEU A 145 -9.56 -0.52 7.08
C LEU A 145 -9.71 0.96 7.44
N ASP A 146 -8.78 1.51 8.23
CA ASP A 146 -8.73 2.95 8.53
C ASP A 146 -7.88 3.65 7.46
N LEU A 147 -8.49 4.53 6.68
CA LEU A 147 -7.85 5.26 5.58
C LEU A 147 -7.76 6.77 5.84
N LYS A 148 -8.14 7.26 7.02
CA LYS A 148 -8.37 8.70 7.28
C LYS A 148 -7.17 9.61 7.01
N ASN A 149 -5.95 9.06 7.07
CA ASN A 149 -4.69 9.80 6.89
C ASN A 149 -4.11 9.67 5.47
N PHE A 150 -4.77 8.95 4.57
CA PHE A 150 -4.31 8.85 3.19
C PHE A 150 -4.41 10.22 2.51
N ASN A 151 -3.28 10.67 1.97
CA ASN A 151 -3.23 11.74 1.00
C ASN A 151 -3.03 11.11 -0.38
N THR A 152 -4.03 11.22 -1.26
CA THR A 152 -3.99 10.63 -2.60
C THR A 152 -3.82 11.66 -3.71
N GLN A 153 -3.49 12.92 -3.39
CA GLN A 153 -3.48 14.02 -4.36
C GLN A 153 -2.51 13.79 -5.54
N ASN A 154 -1.46 12.99 -5.34
CA ASN A 154 -0.42 12.70 -6.33
C ASN A 154 -0.60 11.34 -7.01
N VAL A 155 -1.61 10.57 -6.62
CA VAL A 155 -1.84 9.22 -7.12
C VAL A 155 -2.42 9.29 -8.54
N THR A 156 -1.81 8.54 -9.45
CA THR A 156 -2.26 8.41 -10.84
C THR A 156 -2.86 7.03 -11.12
N ASN A 157 -2.51 6.02 -10.33
CA ASN A 157 -3.01 4.65 -10.49
C ASN A 157 -3.62 4.10 -9.19
N MET A 158 -4.88 3.68 -9.25
CA MET A 158 -5.62 3.01 -8.17
C MET A 158 -6.21 1.66 -8.61
N SER A 159 -5.72 1.09 -9.73
CA SER A 159 -6.24 -0.17 -10.25
C SER A 159 -6.18 -1.28 -9.22
N SER A 160 -7.29 -1.99 -9.02
CA SER A 160 -7.38 -3.15 -8.13
C SER A 160 -6.99 -2.88 -6.67
N MET A 161 -7.03 -1.63 -6.21
CA MET A 161 -6.55 -1.23 -4.88
C MET A 161 -7.20 -2.05 -3.75
N PHE A 162 -8.50 -2.33 -3.86
CA PHE A 162 -9.27 -3.13 -2.91
C PHE A 162 -9.84 -4.41 -3.52
N ASP A 163 -9.39 -4.81 -4.72
CA ASP A 163 -9.94 -5.98 -5.41
C ASP A 163 -9.77 -7.24 -4.55
N GLY A 164 -10.86 -7.97 -4.32
CA GLY A 164 -10.85 -9.16 -3.47
C GLY A 164 -10.80 -8.85 -1.97
N CYS A 165 -11.11 -7.63 -1.52
CA CYS A 165 -11.37 -7.38 -0.10
C CYS A 165 -12.80 -7.82 0.28
N SER A 166 -13.14 -9.10 0.05
CA SER A 166 -14.51 -9.62 0.02
C SER A 166 -15.29 -9.52 1.34
N ARG A 167 -14.59 -9.32 2.46
CA ARG A 167 -15.20 -9.19 3.80
C ARG A 167 -15.32 -7.74 4.30
N LEU A 168 -14.85 -6.74 3.55
CA LEU A 168 -15.06 -5.34 3.90
C LEU A 168 -16.54 -4.99 3.73
N LYS A 169 -17.16 -4.49 4.80
CA LYS A 169 -18.58 -4.08 4.78
C LYS A 169 -18.79 -2.60 4.45
N SER A 170 -17.77 -1.79 4.72
CA SER A 170 -17.75 -0.34 4.50
C SER A 170 -16.31 0.13 4.28
N LEU A 171 -16.16 1.20 3.52
CA LEU A 171 -14.91 1.94 3.34
C LEU A 171 -15.20 3.43 3.45
N ASP A 172 -14.46 4.14 4.30
CA ASP A 172 -14.46 5.60 4.34
C ASP A 172 -13.38 6.13 3.40
N LEU A 173 -13.81 6.85 2.37
CA LEU A 173 -12.96 7.39 1.30
C LEU A 173 -13.01 8.93 1.24
N ASN A 174 -13.60 9.60 2.24
CA ASN A 174 -13.90 11.03 2.18
C ASN A 174 -12.66 11.93 2.00
N ASN A 175 -11.48 11.45 2.36
CA ASN A 175 -10.20 12.12 2.20
C ASN A 175 -9.51 11.88 0.84
N PHE A 176 -10.08 11.03 -0.02
CA PHE A 176 -9.50 10.74 -1.32
C PHE A 176 -9.65 11.94 -2.26
N ASN A 177 -8.54 12.33 -2.87
CA ASN A 177 -8.47 13.21 -4.03
C ASN A 177 -8.05 12.37 -5.23
N THR A 178 -8.95 12.17 -6.19
CA THR A 178 -8.69 11.34 -7.39
C THR A 178 -8.48 12.15 -8.66
N GLN A 179 -8.25 13.47 -8.57
CA GLN A 179 -8.20 14.36 -9.74
C GLN A 179 -7.12 13.98 -10.75
N ASN A 180 -6.05 13.30 -10.31
CA ASN A 180 -4.92 12.89 -11.14
C ASN A 180 -4.97 11.40 -11.55
N VAL A 181 -5.97 10.65 -11.06
CA VAL A 181 -6.09 9.22 -11.33
C VAL A 181 -6.54 8.99 -12.77
N THR A 182 -5.81 8.16 -13.49
CA THR A 182 -6.12 7.75 -14.87
C THR A 182 -6.65 6.32 -14.95
N ASN A 183 -6.32 5.47 -13.97
CA ASN A 183 -6.73 4.07 -13.94
C ASN A 183 -7.44 3.72 -12.62
N MET A 184 -8.69 3.30 -12.73
CA MET A 184 -9.54 2.81 -11.63
C MET A 184 -10.07 1.39 -11.91
N SER A 185 -9.46 0.66 -12.87
CA SER A 185 -9.93 -0.68 -13.22
C SER A 185 -9.91 -1.60 -12.02
N SER A 186 -10.95 -2.42 -11.86
CA SER A 186 -11.12 -3.37 -10.76
C SER A 186 -10.99 -2.80 -9.33
N MET A 187 -11.03 -1.47 -9.12
CA MET A 187 -10.67 -0.85 -7.83
C MET A 187 -11.43 -1.46 -6.63
N PHE A 188 -12.70 -1.83 -6.81
CA PHE A 188 -13.56 -2.47 -5.81
C PHE A 188 -14.05 -3.85 -6.26
N SER A 189 -13.43 -4.46 -7.25
CA SER A 189 -13.80 -5.80 -7.74
C SER A 189 -13.81 -6.83 -6.59
N PHE A 190 -14.73 -7.80 -6.63
CA PHE A 190 -14.90 -8.85 -5.61
C PHE A 190 -15.00 -8.33 -4.16
N CYS A 191 -15.43 -7.08 -3.94
CA CYS A 191 -15.78 -6.58 -2.61
C CYS A 191 -17.20 -7.02 -2.23
N GLU A 192 -17.41 -8.32 -2.14
CA GLU A 192 -18.73 -8.98 -2.05
C GLU A 192 -19.59 -8.52 -0.86
N ALA A 193 -18.97 -8.14 0.27
CA ALA A 193 -19.69 -7.68 1.46
C ALA A 193 -19.97 -6.16 1.51
N LEU A 194 -19.46 -5.35 0.56
CA LEU A 194 -19.72 -3.91 0.54
C LEU A 194 -21.19 -3.65 0.20
N THR A 195 -21.90 -2.95 1.09
CA THR A 195 -23.33 -2.67 0.91
C THR A 195 -23.62 -1.30 0.29
N SER A 196 -22.70 -0.35 0.47
CA SER A 196 -22.72 1.02 -0.07
C SER A 196 -21.31 1.60 -0.10
N LEU A 197 -21.12 2.62 -0.96
CA LEU A 197 -19.88 3.41 -1.05
C LEU A 197 -20.25 4.89 -1.24
N ASP A 198 -19.66 5.78 -0.43
CA ASP A 198 -19.74 7.22 -0.69
C ASP A 198 -18.57 7.65 -1.58
N LEU A 199 -18.88 7.97 -2.84
CA LEU A 199 -17.91 8.36 -3.86
C LEU A 199 -18.00 9.85 -4.22
N LYS A 200 -18.62 10.69 -3.39
CA LYS A 200 -18.81 12.11 -3.72
C LYS A 200 -17.50 12.87 -3.92
N CYS A 201 -16.42 12.46 -3.25
CA CYS A 201 -15.08 13.05 -3.38
C CYS A 201 -14.36 12.65 -4.68
N PHE A 202 -14.85 11.65 -5.42
CA PHE A 202 -14.20 11.18 -6.63
C PHE A 202 -14.36 12.19 -7.77
N ASN A 203 -13.23 12.65 -8.28
CA ASN A 203 -13.12 13.34 -9.57
C ASN A 203 -12.57 12.34 -10.59
N THR A 204 -13.37 11.96 -11.58
CA THR A 204 -13.00 10.96 -12.60
C THR A 204 -12.66 11.57 -13.96
N GLN A 205 -12.49 12.90 -14.06
CA GLN A 205 -12.33 13.59 -15.34
C GLN A 205 -11.14 13.09 -16.19
N ASN A 206 -10.11 12.55 -15.55
CA ASN A 206 -8.89 12.05 -16.19
C ASN A 206 -8.85 10.51 -16.33
N VAL A 207 -9.87 9.81 -15.83
CA VAL A 207 -9.92 8.35 -15.86
C VAL A 207 -10.18 7.86 -17.27
N THR A 208 -9.36 6.92 -17.73
CA THR A 208 -9.47 6.28 -19.06
C THR A 208 -9.90 4.82 -18.98
N ASP A 209 -9.70 4.16 -17.83
CA ASP A 209 -10.06 2.77 -17.59
C ASP A 209 -10.88 2.62 -16.29
N MET A 210 -12.14 2.19 -16.46
CA MET A 210 -13.07 1.83 -15.39
C MET A 210 -13.53 0.36 -15.51
N SER A 211 -12.81 -0.45 -16.29
CA SER A 211 -13.16 -1.85 -16.50
C SER A 211 -13.24 -2.58 -15.15
N SER A 212 -14.28 -3.41 -14.98
CA SER A 212 -14.50 -4.21 -13.78
C SER A 212 -14.53 -3.45 -12.43
N MET A 213 -14.68 -2.11 -12.40
CA MET A 213 -14.49 -1.31 -11.19
C MET A 213 -15.32 -1.79 -9.98
N PHE A 214 -16.54 -2.27 -10.21
CA PHE A 214 -17.45 -2.84 -9.21
C PHE A 214 -17.81 -4.30 -9.53
N TYR A 215 -16.98 -5.01 -10.29
CA TYR A 215 -17.21 -6.41 -10.66
C TYR A 215 -17.48 -7.28 -9.43
N CYS A 216 -18.55 -8.08 -9.44
CA CYS A 216 -18.92 -9.00 -8.36
C CYS A 216 -19.07 -8.34 -6.97
N CYS A 217 -19.51 -7.08 -6.91
CA CYS A 217 -19.95 -6.45 -5.66
C CYS A 217 -21.38 -6.89 -5.30
N GLU A 218 -21.53 -8.16 -4.92
CA GLU A 218 -22.84 -8.82 -4.81
C GLU A 218 -23.82 -8.16 -3.82
N ALA A 219 -23.32 -7.61 -2.72
CA ALA A 219 -24.14 -6.95 -1.69
C ALA A 219 -24.38 -5.44 -1.92
N LEU A 220 -23.81 -4.85 -2.98
CA LEU A 220 -23.89 -3.41 -3.22
C LEU A 220 -25.31 -3.02 -3.67
N THR A 221 -26.03 -2.30 -2.80
CA THR A 221 -27.46 -2.00 -3.02
C THR A 221 -27.71 -0.70 -3.78
N SER A 222 -26.80 0.26 -3.69
CA SER A 222 -26.92 1.58 -4.31
C SER A 222 -25.55 2.21 -4.55
N LEU A 223 -25.50 3.10 -5.53
CA LEU A 223 -24.29 3.85 -5.88
C LEU A 223 -24.67 5.22 -6.45
N ASP A 224 -24.19 6.30 -5.83
CA ASP A 224 -24.36 7.67 -6.34
C ASP A 224 -23.18 8.02 -7.26
N LEU A 225 -23.43 8.00 -8.57
CA LEU A 225 -22.44 8.26 -9.61
C LEU A 225 -22.56 9.65 -10.24
N LYS A 226 -23.32 10.58 -9.65
CA LYS A 226 -23.58 11.89 -10.29
C LYS A 226 -22.33 12.72 -10.58
N ASN A 227 -21.26 12.53 -9.80
CA ASN A 227 -20.00 13.26 -9.96
C ASN A 227 -19.04 12.59 -10.98
N PHE A 228 -19.39 11.42 -11.50
CA PHE A 228 -18.55 10.74 -12.48
C PHE A 228 -18.62 11.48 -13.83
N ASN A 229 -17.47 11.98 -14.25
CA ASN A 229 -17.23 12.43 -15.62
C ASN A 229 -16.54 11.29 -16.37
N THR A 230 -17.23 10.70 -17.34
CA THR A 230 -16.70 9.55 -18.11
C THR A 230 -16.26 9.92 -19.51
N GLN A 231 -16.14 11.21 -19.84
CA GLN A 231 -15.87 11.66 -21.22
C GLN A 231 -14.55 11.10 -21.80
N ASN A 232 -13.58 10.77 -20.96
CA ASN A 232 -12.26 10.25 -21.36
C ASN A 232 -12.15 8.73 -21.20
N VAL A 233 -13.21 8.06 -20.70
CA VAL A 233 -13.19 6.63 -20.45
C VAL A 233 -13.28 5.87 -21.77
N THR A 234 -12.36 4.92 -21.94
CA THR A 234 -12.28 4.04 -23.13
C THR A 234 -12.71 2.61 -22.82
N LYS A 235 -12.63 2.18 -21.56
CA LYS A 235 -13.02 0.83 -21.13
C LYS A 235 -13.96 0.86 -19.94
N MET A 236 -15.11 0.20 -20.10
CA MET A 236 -16.16 0.00 -19.09
C MET A 236 -16.64 -1.46 -19.05
N ASN A 237 -15.93 -2.38 -19.72
CA ASN A 237 -16.28 -3.79 -19.73
C ASN A 237 -16.38 -4.33 -18.30
N TYR A 238 -17.44 -5.08 -18.04
CA TYR A 238 -17.77 -5.68 -16.76
C TYR A 238 -17.87 -4.72 -15.56
N MET A 239 -17.97 -3.40 -15.76
CA MET A 239 -17.89 -2.40 -14.66
C MET A 239 -18.83 -2.69 -13.50
N PHE A 240 -20.05 -3.18 -13.77
CA PHE A 240 -21.02 -3.57 -12.75
C PHE A 240 -21.33 -5.07 -12.73
N TYR A 241 -20.72 -5.89 -13.59
CA TYR A 241 -21.05 -7.30 -13.76
C TYR A 241 -21.21 -8.06 -12.44
N LYS A 242 -22.30 -8.85 -12.28
CA LYS A 242 -22.65 -9.57 -11.04
C LYS A 242 -22.89 -8.71 -9.79
N CYS A 243 -23.25 -7.43 -9.94
CA CYS A 243 -23.83 -6.66 -8.82
C CYS A 243 -25.31 -7.03 -8.62
N TRP A 244 -25.60 -8.20 -8.05
CA TRP A 244 -26.97 -8.72 -7.91
C TRP A 244 -27.91 -7.86 -7.07
N ALA A 245 -27.40 -7.20 -6.03
CA ALA A 245 -28.21 -6.34 -5.17
C ALA A 245 -28.47 -4.94 -5.74
N LEU A 246 -27.81 -4.55 -6.85
CA LEU A 246 -27.94 -3.23 -7.43
C LEU A 246 -29.17 -3.15 -8.34
N THR A 247 -30.30 -2.71 -7.80
CA THR A 247 -31.59 -2.71 -8.50
C THR A 247 -31.84 -1.47 -9.38
N SER A 248 -31.07 -0.40 -9.20
CA SER A 248 -31.20 0.83 -9.98
C SER A 248 -29.89 1.61 -10.02
N LEU A 249 -29.62 2.29 -11.14
CA LEU A 249 -28.43 3.11 -11.31
C LEU A 249 -28.74 4.34 -12.16
N ASP A 250 -28.46 5.55 -11.65
CA ASP A 250 -28.58 6.78 -12.43
C ASP A 250 -27.28 7.03 -13.21
N LEU A 251 -27.38 6.90 -14.54
CA LEU A 251 -26.26 7.03 -15.47
C LEU A 251 -26.39 8.25 -16.39
N LYS A 252 -27.25 9.23 -16.07
CA LYS A 252 -27.51 10.37 -16.97
C LYS A 252 -26.27 11.20 -17.33
N ASN A 253 -25.24 11.17 -16.49
CA ASN A 253 -23.99 11.92 -16.67
C ASN A 253 -22.91 11.10 -17.39
N PHE A 254 -23.15 9.82 -17.70
CA PHE A 254 -22.20 9.00 -18.42
C PHE A 254 -22.14 9.45 -19.88
N ASN A 255 -20.96 9.90 -20.29
CA ASN A 255 -20.59 10.09 -21.68
C ASN A 255 -19.81 8.85 -22.16
N THR A 256 -20.36 8.13 -23.13
CA THR A 256 -19.79 6.88 -23.64
C THR A 256 -19.21 7.01 -25.05
N GLN A 257 -19.05 8.23 -25.58
CA GLN A 257 -18.62 8.46 -26.97
C GLN A 257 -17.23 7.89 -27.28
N ASN A 258 -16.35 7.83 -26.28
CA ASN A 258 -14.98 7.34 -26.39
C ASN A 258 -14.82 5.88 -25.91
N VAL A 259 -15.91 5.24 -25.44
CA VAL A 259 -15.85 3.88 -24.93
C VAL A 259 -15.71 2.90 -26.09
N THR A 260 -14.60 2.17 -26.11
CA THR A 260 -14.30 1.13 -27.10
C THR A 260 -14.66 -0.27 -26.63
N ASP A 261 -14.75 -0.48 -25.31
CA ASP A 261 -15.17 -1.77 -24.73
C ASP A 261 -16.15 -1.57 -23.57
N MET A 262 -17.38 -2.05 -23.76
CA MET A 262 -18.47 -2.04 -22.78
C MET A 262 -19.07 -3.44 -22.57
N ASN A 263 -18.31 -4.48 -22.93
CA ASN A 263 -18.78 -5.86 -22.90
C ASN A 263 -19.28 -6.24 -21.50
N SER A 264 -20.48 -6.82 -21.42
CA SER A 264 -21.08 -7.37 -20.20
C SER A 264 -21.15 -6.39 -19.01
N MET A 265 -21.13 -5.07 -19.26
CA MET A 265 -21.08 -4.04 -18.21
C MET A 265 -22.16 -4.23 -17.12
N PHE A 266 -23.37 -4.64 -17.52
CA PHE A 266 -24.52 -4.86 -16.63
C PHE A 266 -24.99 -6.32 -16.59
N ALA A 267 -24.22 -7.28 -17.12
CA ALA A 267 -24.68 -8.66 -17.10
C ALA A 267 -24.71 -9.18 -15.67
N TYR A 268 -25.80 -9.87 -15.31
CA TYR A 268 -26.09 -10.29 -13.93
C TYR A 268 -26.17 -9.10 -12.95
N CYS A 269 -26.59 -7.93 -13.44
CA CYS A 269 -27.19 -6.86 -12.64
C CYS A 269 -28.67 -6.75 -13.00
N LEU A 270 -29.43 -6.09 -12.12
CA LEU A 270 -30.85 -5.76 -12.30
C LEU A 270 -31.79 -6.96 -12.13
#